data_AF-A0A371BBA3-F1
#
_entry.id   AF-A0A371BBA3-F1
#
_cell.length_a   1.000
_cell.length_b   1.000
_cell.length_c   1.000
_cell.angle_alpha   90.00
_cell.angle_beta   90.00
_cell.angle_gamma   90.00
#
_symmetry.space_group_name_H-M   'P 1'
#
loop_
_entity.id
_entity.type
_entity.pdbx_description
1 polymer ?
#
loop_
_entity_poly.entity_id
_entity_poly.type
_entity_poly.pdbx_seq_one_letter_code
_entity_poly.pdbx_strand_id
1 'polypeptide(L)'
;MSVAKRPDLDPIQVQKCAEWARNRLGDISDFSKAERKAAYAELRATLEKFYAEKNYSIADKKRALDVADAAIESIEKSQGGKGTLVDSLFSKVTELWAYTSPSLIAIGSVVSAFADFLKPVLELTPITTIVAGIATVTLGALSTRSVEARSRLRSFAAVCGVMFACSAGFWGLQIIVPGAKTEGAIAAVVPGLSTIQDRLFASLDRIEDAARSGKREVSADPRKELFNLGMKYDEADFMKAYFMCDKRALSLYKQAGMKIPRYKAIEFLTNAPDIECIREFKDDFVAIGPDICLTENYVNPMMRLNVPAIEWLRAGFEKPEKKAFIEEICGAERLKAEYPRLYPQPRRSEPPRIQQAASSLPAPPVTQQQAPAAQQAPASLPAPAQPQTAMAPSSTPTPADAATIRANSALTAAEVRAQIVGPTKTVNHNGQLDLTYGADGKFDGGDGRLGTSGTYRVEPDGRLCWKNSRGTSGCFQYYRQNGALFVRRNDGGNTAIIGPVKVSAR
;
A
#
# COMPACT_ATOMS: atom_id res chain seq x y z
N MET A 1 49.27 19.25 24.51
CA MET A 1 48.94 17.81 24.59
C MET A 1 47.90 17.50 23.53
N SER A 2 48.28 16.75 22.50
CA SER A 2 47.44 16.36 21.36
C SER A 2 46.41 15.32 21.79
N VAL A 3 45.13 15.58 21.52
CA VAL A 3 44.07 14.56 21.60
C VAL A 3 44.25 13.65 20.39
N ALA A 4 44.77 12.45 20.63
CA ALA A 4 44.93 11.42 19.63
C ALA A 4 43.57 11.04 19.01
N LYS A 5 43.51 11.04 17.68
CA LYS A 5 42.46 10.35 16.89
C LYS A 5 42.40 8.91 17.36
N ARG A 6 41.27 8.48 17.94
CA ARG A 6 40.99 7.05 18.14
C ARG A 6 40.43 6.47 16.85
N PRO A 7 40.96 5.35 16.35
CA PRO A 7 40.47 4.70 15.16
C PRO A 7 39.45 3.60 15.57
N ASP A 8 38.44 3.44 14.71
CA ASP A 8 37.80 2.17 14.34
C ASP A 8 36.77 1.51 15.28
N LEU A 9 35.50 1.80 15.03
CA LEU A 9 34.49 0.75 14.97
C LEU A 9 34.47 0.24 13.53
N ASP A 10 34.83 -1.02 13.31
CA ASP A 10 34.74 -1.68 12.01
C ASP A 10 33.27 -1.64 11.53
N PRO A 11 32.95 -0.86 10.47
CA PRO A 11 31.59 -0.69 9.97
C PRO A 11 30.93 -2.03 9.61
N ILE A 12 31.74 -3.01 9.18
CA ILE A 12 31.27 -4.34 8.81
C ILE A 12 30.75 -5.10 10.03
N GLN A 13 31.32 -4.89 11.21
CA GLN A 13 30.88 -5.58 12.43
C GLN A 13 29.65 -4.94 13.08
N VAL A 14 29.54 -3.61 13.02
CA VAL A 14 28.32 -2.89 13.42
C VAL A 14 27.15 -3.30 12.51
N GLN A 15 27.41 -3.44 11.22
CA GLN A 15 26.44 -3.93 10.24
C GLN A 15 26.03 -5.39 10.53
N LYS A 16 26.97 -6.29 10.84
CA LYS A 16 26.65 -7.68 11.22
C LYS A 16 25.82 -7.80 12.50
N CYS A 17 26.09 -6.97 13.52
CA CYS A 17 25.27 -6.91 14.73
C CYS A 17 23.86 -6.38 14.45
N ALA A 18 23.73 -5.36 13.59
CA ALA A 18 22.44 -4.82 13.18
C ALA A 18 21.64 -5.81 12.31
N GLU A 19 22.31 -6.56 11.43
CA GLU A 19 21.72 -7.62 10.59
C GLU A 19 21.27 -8.82 11.44
N TRP A 20 22.06 -9.25 12.43
CA TRP A 20 21.66 -10.29 13.38
C TRP A 20 20.42 -9.88 14.18
N ALA A 21 20.44 -8.67 14.76
CA ALA A 21 19.31 -8.15 15.52
C ALA A 21 18.05 -8.02 14.64
N ARG A 22 18.18 -7.55 13.40
CA ARG A 22 17.08 -7.42 12.43
C ARG A 22 16.49 -8.78 12.04
N ASN A 23 17.33 -9.77 11.77
CA ASN A 23 16.89 -11.11 11.37
C ASN A 23 16.21 -11.89 12.50
N ARG A 24 16.51 -11.57 13.77
CA ARG A 24 15.96 -12.27 14.94
C ARG A 24 14.80 -11.55 15.61
N LEU A 25 14.71 -10.21 15.46
CA LEU A 25 13.75 -9.35 16.17
C LEU A 25 12.74 -8.64 15.26
N GLY A 26 12.66 -9.02 13.98
CA GLY A 26 11.85 -8.33 12.96
C GLY A 26 10.35 -8.18 13.28
N ASP A 27 9.80 -8.95 14.22
CA ASP A 27 8.40 -8.83 14.66
C ASP A 27 8.25 -9.01 16.20
N ILE A 28 8.87 -8.12 16.98
CA ILE A 28 8.76 -8.11 18.45
C ILE A 28 7.30 -7.93 18.95
N SER A 29 6.40 -7.35 18.12
CA SER A 29 4.99 -7.14 18.49
C SER A 29 4.24 -8.44 18.75
N ASP A 30 4.66 -9.54 18.12
CA ASP A 30 3.98 -10.84 18.19
C ASP A 30 4.61 -11.79 19.23
N PHE A 31 5.76 -11.43 19.79
CA PHE A 31 6.46 -12.27 20.76
C PHE A 31 5.73 -12.24 22.09
N SER A 32 5.63 -13.37 22.78
CA SER A 32 5.20 -13.37 24.18
C SER A 32 6.21 -12.61 25.06
N LYS A 33 5.76 -12.15 26.23
CA LYS A 33 6.64 -11.49 27.21
C LYS A 33 7.87 -12.35 27.56
N ALA A 34 7.72 -13.68 27.57
CA ALA A 34 8.80 -14.62 27.84
C ALA A 34 9.81 -14.71 26.68
N GLU A 35 9.33 -14.77 25.43
CA GLU A 35 10.19 -14.80 24.23
C GLU A 35 10.96 -13.50 24.03
N ARG A 36 10.35 -12.36 24.32
CA ARG A 36 11.05 -11.07 24.34
C ARG A 36 12.17 -11.09 25.37
N LYS A 37 11.89 -11.50 26.60
CA LYS A 37 12.90 -11.59 27.66
C LYS A 37 14.04 -12.55 27.31
N ALA A 38 13.75 -13.66 26.65
CA ALA A 38 14.76 -14.61 26.18
C ALA A 38 15.63 -14.02 25.06
N ALA A 39 15.03 -13.38 24.05
CA ALA A 39 15.75 -12.72 22.96
C ALA A 39 16.64 -11.58 23.47
N TYR A 40 16.20 -10.87 24.51
CA TYR A 40 16.99 -9.82 25.15
C TYR A 40 18.17 -10.36 25.97
N ALA A 41 17.97 -11.47 26.70
CA ALA A 41 19.08 -12.14 27.39
C ALA A 41 20.16 -12.59 26.40
N GLU A 42 19.74 -13.07 25.22
CA GLU A 42 20.65 -13.49 24.14
C GLU A 42 21.39 -12.31 23.50
N LEU A 43 20.70 -11.19 23.22
CA LEU A 43 21.32 -9.96 22.73
C LEU A 43 22.34 -9.40 23.73
N ARG A 44 21.99 -9.38 25.02
CA ARG A 44 22.88 -8.94 26.10
C ARG A 44 24.12 -9.83 26.20
N ALA A 45 23.95 -11.15 26.20
CA ALA A 45 25.07 -12.09 26.21
C ALA A 45 25.99 -11.92 24.98
N THR A 46 25.41 -11.67 23.80
CA THR A 46 26.15 -11.43 22.56
C THR A 46 26.96 -10.15 22.62
N LEU A 47 26.37 -9.06 23.11
CA LEU A 47 27.08 -7.80 23.33
C LEU A 47 28.19 -7.98 24.38
N GLU A 48 27.89 -8.64 25.51
CA GLU A 48 28.91 -8.88 26.54
C GLU A 48 30.10 -9.69 26.03
N LYS A 49 29.85 -10.71 25.18
CA LYS A 49 30.89 -11.51 24.52
C LYS A 49 31.69 -10.68 23.51
N PHE A 50 31.01 -9.91 22.66
CA PHE A 50 31.65 -9.03 21.68
C PHE A 50 32.59 -8.01 22.34
N TYR A 51 32.12 -7.37 23.42
CA TYR A 51 32.92 -6.39 24.15
C TYR A 51 34.09 -7.02 24.93
N ALA A 52 33.94 -8.26 25.40
CA ALA A 52 35.02 -9.01 26.02
C ALA A 52 36.11 -9.43 25.02
N GLU A 53 35.74 -9.86 23.82
CA GLU A 53 36.68 -10.30 22.77
C GLU A 53 37.50 -9.14 22.18
N LYS A 54 36.96 -7.92 22.20
CA LYS A 54 37.57 -6.75 21.54
C LYS A 54 38.30 -5.80 22.50
N ASN A 55 38.38 -6.13 23.79
CA ASN A 55 39.07 -5.33 24.81
C ASN A 55 38.58 -3.86 24.86
N TYR A 56 37.29 -3.64 24.60
CA TYR A 56 36.68 -2.31 24.71
C TYR A 56 36.60 -1.86 26.17
N SER A 57 36.59 -0.54 26.40
CA SER A 57 36.56 -0.02 27.77
C SER A 57 35.27 -0.45 28.50
N ILE A 58 35.38 -0.68 29.81
CA ILE A 58 34.23 -1.02 30.67
C ILE A 58 33.13 0.04 30.56
N ALA A 59 33.51 1.31 30.36
CA ALA A 59 32.57 2.42 30.18
C ALA A 59 31.77 2.32 28.87
N ASP A 60 32.39 1.89 27.76
CA ASP A 60 31.71 1.73 26.47
C ASP A 60 30.78 0.53 26.47
N LYS A 61 31.22 -0.59 27.07
CA LYS A 61 30.36 -1.76 27.31
C LYS A 61 29.13 -1.39 28.14
N LYS A 62 29.34 -0.68 29.26
CA LYS A 62 28.25 -0.24 30.13
C LYS A 62 27.26 0.67 29.40
N ARG A 63 27.77 1.65 28.62
CA ARG A 63 26.91 2.58 27.87
C ARG A 63 26.06 1.87 26.81
N ALA A 64 26.61 0.89 26.09
CA ALA A 64 25.86 0.12 25.10
C ALA A 64 24.75 -0.73 25.74
N LEU A 65 25.05 -1.36 26.89
CA LEU A 65 24.08 -2.15 27.65
C LEU A 65 22.98 -1.26 28.27
N ASP A 66 23.34 -0.08 28.81
CA ASP A 66 22.39 0.89 29.36
C ASP A 66 21.39 1.39 28.27
N VAL A 67 21.86 1.57 27.03
CA VAL A 67 20.99 1.94 25.89
C VAL A 67 20.05 0.80 25.49
N ALA A 68 20.53 -0.44 25.47
CA ALA A 68 19.70 -1.60 25.19
C ALA A 68 18.61 -1.78 26.26
N ASP A 69 18.98 -1.68 27.54
CA ASP A 69 18.05 -1.80 28.66
C ASP A 69 16.97 -0.67 28.64
N ALA A 70 17.36 0.58 28.31
CA ALA A 70 16.42 1.69 28.19
C ALA A 70 15.44 1.57 27.00
N ALA A 71 15.91 1.05 25.86
CA ALA A 71 15.05 0.79 24.70
C ALA A 71 13.98 -0.28 25.03
N ILE A 72 14.35 -1.30 25.78
CA ILE A 72 13.45 -2.38 26.22
C ILE A 72 12.38 -1.85 27.17
N GLU A 73 12.78 -1.09 28.18
CA GLU A 73 11.83 -0.49 29.14
C GLU A 73 10.79 0.39 28.42
N SER A 74 11.20 1.09 27.36
CA SER A 74 10.31 1.89 26.52
C SER A 74 9.32 1.04 25.71
N ILE A 75 9.74 -0.11 25.18
CA ILE A 75 8.86 -1.04 24.45
C ILE A 75 7.84 -1.68 25.40
N GLU A 76 8.25 -2.04 26.62
CA GLU A 76 7.33 -2.59 27.62
C GLU A 76 6.31 -1.56 28.11
N LYS A 77 6.71 -0.29 28.25
CA LYS A 77 5.82 0.81 28.64
C LYS A 77 4.83 1.19 27.54
N SER A 78 5.22 1.15 26.26
CA SER A 78 4.35 1.55 25.15
C SER A 78 3.22 0.55 24.89
N GLN A 79 3.41 -0.74 25.17
CA GLN A 79 2.34 -1.74 25.03
C GLN A 79 1.27 -1.67 26.13
N GLY A 80 1.46 -0.84 27.16
CA GLY A 80 0.44 -0.54 28.17
C GLY A 80 -0.44 0.69 27.86
N GLY A 81 -0.12 1.47 26.82
CA GLY A 81 -0.79 2.74 26.51
C GLY A 81 -1.25 2.84 25.06
N LYS A 82 -2.36 3.55 24.81
CA LYS A 82 -3.02 3.72 23.50
C LYS A 82 -2.23 4.59 22.48
N GLY A 83 -0.91 4.46 22.41
CA GLY A 83 -0.08 5.12 21.39
C GLY A 83 0.39 4.12 20.35
N THR A 84 0.47 4.52 19.07
CA THR A 84 0.99 3.63 18.03
C THR A 84 2.50 3.46 18.21
N LEU A 85 3.01 2.26 17.87
CA LEU A 85 4.44 1.92 17.94
C LEU A 85 5.30 2.91 17.12
N VAL A 86 4.72 3.44 16.03
CA VAL A 86 5.32 4.45 15.15
C VAL A 86 5.47 5.80 15.85
N ASP A 87 4.46 6.27 16.59
CA ASP A 87 4.54 7.53 17.35
C ASP A 87 5.59 7.46 18.47
N SER A 88 5.70 6.30 19.12
CA SER A 88 6.70 6.05 20.17
C SER A 88 8.13 5.99 19.60
N LEU A 89 8.31 5.34 18.44
CA LEU A 89 9.59 5.31 17.72
C LEU A 89 9.99 6.70 17.22
N PHE A 90 9.07 7.47 16.63
CA PHE A 90 9.35 8.82 16.14
C PHE A 90 9.67 9.80 17.27
N SER A 91 8.97 9.74 18.40
CA SER A 91 9.23 10.55 19.60
C SER A 91 10.62 10.26 20.21
N LYS A 92 11.05 9.00 20.20
CA LYS A 92 12.36 8.58 20.73
C LYS A 92 13.51 8.86 19.76
N VAL A 93 13.27 8.73 18.45
CA VAL A 93 14.21 9.17 17.41
C VAL A 93 14.42 10.69 17.48
N THR A 94 13.38 11.46 17.81
CA THR A 94 13.51 12.92 18.06
C THR A 94 14.22 13.25 19.39
N GLU A 95 14.09 12.43 20.44
CA GLU A 95 14.93 12.54 21.65
C GLU A 95 16.41 12.16 21.39
N LEU A 96 16.67 11.11 20.61
CA LEU A 96 18.01 10.71 20.16
C LEU A 96 18.66 11.76 19.27
N TRP A 97 17.86 12.51 18.51
CA TRP A 97 18.29 13.67 17.71
C TRP A 97 18.85 14.83 18.56
N ALA A 98 18.48 14.92 19.85
CA ALA A 98 18.96 15.97 20.74
C ALA A 98 20.36 15.67 21.33
N TYR A 99 20.85 14.43 21.22
CA TYR A 99 22.13 13.99 21.82
C TYR A 99 22.95 13.13 20.85
N THR A 100 24.04 13.71 20.34
CA THR A 100 25.24 13.09 19.71
C THR A 100 25.34 13.03 18.17
N SER A 101 26.55 13.33 17.66
CA SER A 101 26.90 13.54 16.25
C SER A 101 27.48 12.35 15.43
N PRO A 102 27.81 11.15 15.97
CA PRO A 102 28.28 10.02 15.13
C PRO A 102 27.16 9.11 14.56
N SER A 103 25.97 9.09 15.16
CA SER A 103 24.85 8.21 14.79
C SER A 103 24.15 8.58 13.47
N LEU A 104 24.43 9.76 12.93
CA LEU A 104 23.80 10.29 11.72
C LEU A 104 24.24 9.55 10.43
N ILE A 105 25.48 9.06 10.39
CA ILE A 105 26.00 8.30 9.25
C ILE A 105 25.37 6.90 9.20
N ALA A 106 25.17 6.27 10.36
CA ALA A 106 24.55 4.95 10.48
C ALA A 106 23.04 5.00 10.14
N ILE A 107 22.34 6.05 10.56
CA ILE A 107 20.91 6.22 10.24
C ILE A 107 20.74 6.56 8.75
N GLY A 108 21.57 7.43 8.18
CA GLY A 108 21.54 7.77 6.76
C GLY A 108 21.81 6.56 5.86
N SER A 109 22.76 5.69 6.24
CA SER A 109 23.08 4.47 5.50
C SER A 109 21.98 3.41 5.60
N VAL A 110 21.33 3.25 6.76
CA VAL A 110 20.18 2.34 6.92
C VAL A 110 18.98 2.82 6.09
N VAL A 111 18.61 4.11 6.17
CA VAL A 111 17.49 4.67 5.40
C VAL A 111 17.75 4.59 3.89
N SER A 112 19.00 4.85 3.46
CA SER A 112 19.39 4.76 2.04
C SER A 112 19.40 3.31 1.54
N ALA A 113 19.79 2.34 2.37
CA ALA A 113 19.74 0.92 2.03
C ALA A 113 18.29 0.42 1.91
N PHE A 114 17.38 0.89 2.78
CA PHE A 114 15.94 0.61 2.66
C PHE A 114 15.33 1.22 1.38
N ALA A 115 15.81 2.40 0.94
CA ALA A 115 15.34 3.04 -0.28
C ALA A 115 15.73 2.30 -1.57
N ASP A 116 16.87 1.59 -1.61
CA ASP A 116 17.29 0.80 -2.79
C ASP A 116 16.41 -0.44 -3.01
N PHE A 117 15.80 -0.99 -1.96
CA PHE A 117 14.83 -2.10 -2.04
C PHE A 117 13.43 -1.66 -2.50
N LEU A 118 13.07 -0.38 -2.30
CA LEU A 118 11.77 0.19 -2.66
C LEU A 118 11.72 0.72 -4.10
N LYS A 119 12.79 0.50 -4.88
CA LYS A 119 13.01 1.11 -6.18
C LYS A 119 11.98 0.79 -7.27
N PRO A 120 11.24 -0.35 -7.29
CA PRO A 120 10.14 -0.49 -8.24
C PRO A 120 9.04 0.57 -8.07
N VAL A 121 9.02 1.29 -6.93
CA VAL A 121 7.94 2.20 -6.54
C VAL A 121 8.33 3.70 -6.62
N LEU A 122 9.60 4.05 -6.85
CA LEU A 122 10.05 5.45 -6.72
C LEU A 122 10.79 5.96 -7.96
N GLU A 123 10.03 6.49 -8.93
CA GLU A 123 10.54 7.39 -9.98
C GLU A 123 11.05 8.75 -9.42
N LEU A 124 10.95 8.97 -8.11
CA LEU A 124 11.24 10.23 -7.43
C LEU A 124 12.68 10.36 -6.90
N THR A 125 13.56 9.36 -7.07
CA THR A 125 14.97 9.41 -6.64
C THR A 125 15.76 10.61 -7.18
N PRO A 126 15.60 11.03 -8.46
CA PRO A 126 16.28 12.22 -8.97
C PRO A 126 15.83 13.49 -8.25
N ILE A 127 14.52 13.62 -8.01
CA ILE A 127 13.90 14.79 -7.39
C ILE A 127 14.34 14.91 -5.93
N THR A 128 14.31 13.82 -5.17
CA THR A 128 14.75 13.80 -3.76
C THR A 128 16.23 14.12 -3.62
N THR A 129 17.08 13.64 -4.53
CA THR A 129 18.52 13.97 -4.55
C THR A 129 18.74 15.47 -4.85
N ILE A 130 18.03 16.03 -5.82
CA ILE A 130 18.11 17.47 -6.15
C ILE A 130 17.65 18.33 -4.97
N VAL A 131 16.51 18.00 -4.35
CA VAL A 131 15.95 18.74 -3.21
C VAL A 131 16.88 18.67 -2.00
N ALA A 132 17.45 17.50 -1.69
CA ALA A 132 18.42 17.34 -0.60
C ALA A 132 19.71 18.15 -0.86
N GLY A 133 20.17 18.20 -2.11
CA GLY A 133 21.31 19.01 -2.52
C GLY A 133 21.06 20.50 -2.33
N ILE A 134 19.90 21.00 -2.80
CA ILE A 134 19.50 22.40 -2.63
C ILE A 134 19.41 22.74 -1.14
N ALA A 135 18.72 21.92 -0.34
CA ALA A 135 18.60 22.13 1.10
C ALA A 135 19.96 22.23 1.77
N THR A 136 20.90 21.33 1.44
CA THR A 136 22.26 21.33 1.98
C THR A 136 22.99 22.65 1.71
N VAL A 137 22.93 23.14 0.46
CA VAL A 137 23.58 24.39 0.05
C VAL A 137 22.92 25.59 0.74
N THR A 138 21.59 25.66 0.75
CA THR A 138 20.84 26.77 1.36
C THR A 138 21.07 26.85 2.87
N LEU A 139 21.04 25.71 3.56
CA LEU A 139 21.28 25.63 5.01
C LEU A 139 22.74 25.93 5.35
N GLY A 140 23.69 25.46 4.53
CA GLY A 140 25.10 25.80 4.65
C GLY A 140 25.33 27.31 4.54
N ALA A 141 24.75 27.95 3.52
CA ALA A 141 24.82 29.40 3.33
C ALA A 141 24.17 30.18 4.49
N LEU A 142 22.98 29.78 4.94
CA LEU A 142 22.28 30.40 6.08
C LEU A 142 23.05 30.25 7.40
N SER A 143 23.76 29.13 7.59
CA SER A 143 24.56 28.90 8.80
C SER A 143 25.71 29.89 8.97
N THR A 144 26.20 30.50 7.88
CA THR A 144 27.26 31.51 7.97
C THR A 144 26.74 32.85 8.47
N ARG A 145 25.45 33.17 8.23
CA ARG A 145 24.83 34.47 8.56
C ARG A 145 24.21 34.53 9.96
N SER A 146 23.70 33.41 10.48
CA SER A 146 23.12 33.37 11.82
C SER A 146 24.18 33.04 12.88
N VAL A 147 24.33 33.87 13.91
CA VAL A 147 25.26 33.62 15.03
C VAL A 147 24.63 32.69 16.07
N GLU A 148 23.35 32.89 16.40
CA GLU A 148 22.63 32.09 17.42
C GLU A 148 22.21 30.69 16.92
N ALA A 149 21.87 30.53 15.63
CA ALA A 149 21.44 29.24 15.08
C ALA A 149 22.58 28.45 14.40
N ARG A 150 23.82 28.96 14.43
CA ARG A 150 24.97 28.41 13.69
C ARG A 150 25.22 26.92 13.96
N SER A 151 25.13 26.50 15.23
CA SER A 151 25.36 25.11 15.64
C SER A 151 24.28 24.15 15.11
N ARG A 152 23.00 24.53 15.24
CA ARG A 152 21.87 23.70 14.79
C ARG A 152 21.80 23.62 13.27
N LEU A 153 21.99 24.76 12.57
CA LEU A 153 22.00 24.80 11.11
C LEU A 153 23.16 24.02 10.50
N ARG A 154 24.35 24.05 11.12
CA ARG A 154 25.50 23.23 10.67
C ARG A 154 25.26 21.74 10.84
N SER A 155 24.66 21.34 11.96
CA SER A 155 24.33 19.92 12.21
C SER A 155 23.29 19.43 11.19
N PHE A 156 22.26 20.22 10.94
CA PHE A 156 21.23 19.89 9.96
C PHE A 156 21.78 19.87 8.52
N ALA A 157 22.59 20.86 8.13
CA ALA A 157 23.27 20.88 6.83
C ALA A 157 24.22 19.68 6.65
N ALA A 158 24.91 19.25 7.71
CA ALA A 158 25.77 18.06 7.66
C ALA A 158 24.95 16.78 7.44
N VAL A 159 23.79 16.64 8.09
CA VAL A 159 22.87 15.50 7.85
C VAL A 159 22.37 15.48 6.42
N CYS A 160 21.86 16.63 5.93
CA CYS A 160 21.39 16.74 4.55
C CYS A 160 22.52 16.44 3.56
N GLY A 161 23.74 16.90 3.84
CA GLY A 161 24.92 16.63 3.01
C GLY A 161 25.31 15.15 2.99
N VAL A 162 25.26 14.46 4.13
CA VAL A 162 25.49 13.00 4.20
C VAL A 162 24.43 12.25 3.43
N MET A 163 23.14 12.59 3.61
CA MET A 163 22.06 11.95 2.84
C MET A 163 22.19 12.22 1.34
N PHE A 164 22.56 13.43 0.94
CA PHE A 164 22.85 13.77 -0.45
C PHE A 164 24.01 12.96 -1.00
N ALA A 165 25.14 12.88 -0.28
CA ALA A 165 26.30 12.11 -0.72
C ALA A 165 26.00 10.61 -0.85
N CYS A 166 25.23 10.04 0.08
CA CYS A 166 24.74 8.67 -0.02
C CYS A 166 23.84 8.50 -1.26
N SER A 167 22.83 9.36 -1.43
CA SER A 167 21.90 9.29 -2.56
C SER A 167 22.61 9.44 -3.92
N ALA A 168 23.52 10.41 -4.03
CA ALA A 168 24.32 10.63 -5.24
C ALA A 168 25.30 9.48 -5.49
N GLY A 169 25.93 8.92 -4.45
CA GLY A 169 26.78 7.74 -4.54
C GLY A 169 26.02 6.52 -5.04
N PHE A 170 24.82 6.28 -4.51
CA PHE A 170 23.93 5.22 -4.96
C PHE A 170 23.48 5.42 -6.41
N TRP A 171 23.11 6.65 -6.79
CA TRP A 171 22.77 6.98 -8.18
C TRP A 171 23.95 6.74 -9.14
N GLY A 172 25.17 7.13 -8.74
CA GLY A 172 26.39 6.85 -9.51
C GLY A 172 26.66 5.36 -9.66
N LEU A 173 26.51 4.58 -8.57
CA LEU A 173 26.60 3.12 -8.60
C LEU A 173 25.62 2.49 -9.59
N GLN A 174 24.40 3.02 -9.71
CA GLN A 174 23.39 2.53 -10.64
C GLN A 174 23.71 2.82 -12.12
N ILE A 175 24.52 3.84 -12.40
CA ILE A 175 24.97 4.14 -13.76
C ILE A 175 26.17 3.28 -14.14
N ILE A 176 27.07 3.05 -13.18
CA ILE A 176 28.36 2.40 -13.41
C ILE A 176 28.22 0.88 -13.42
N VAL A 177 27.34 0.31 -12.59
CA VAL A 177 27.20 -1.16 -12.46
C VAL A 177 26.23 -1.71 -13.52
N PRO A 178 26.69 -2.58 -14.44
CA PRO A 178 25.81 -3.26 -15.38
C PRO A 178 24.78 -4.12 -14.64
N GLY A 179 23.50 -4.03 -15.02
CA GLY A 179 22.40 -4.76 -14.36
C GLY A 179 21.77 -4.06 -13.15
N ALA A 180 22.38 -2.99 -12.61
CA ALA A 180 21.83 -2.24 -11.48
C ALA A 180 20.51 -1.51 -11.77
N LYS A 181 20.17 -1.31 -13.05
CA LYS A 181 18.88 -0.73 -13.47
C LYS A 181 17.72 -1.71 -13.29
N THR A 182 17.96 -3.01 -13.46
CA THR A 182 16.95 -4.07 -13.38
C THR A 182 16.85 -4.68 -11.99
N GLU A 183 17.99 -4.88 -11.31
CA GLU A 183 18.03 -5.63 -10.05
C GLU A 183 18.26 -4.74 -8.82
N GLY A 184 18.68 -3.49 -9.00
CA GLY A 184 19.17 -2.61 -7.93
C GLY A 184 20.70 -2.66 -7.82
N ALA A 185 21.32 -1.59 -7.32
CA ALA A 185 22.78 -1.47 -7.34
C ALA A 185 23.44 -2.44 -6.38
N ILE A 186 22.83 -2.70 -5.23
CA ILE A 186 23.41 -3.61 -4.24
C ILE A 186 23.26 -5.07 -4.70
N ALA A 187 22.11 -5.43 -5.26
CA ALA A 187 21.86 -6.80 -5.74
C ALA A 187 22.75 -7.18 -6.92
N ALA A 188 23.07 -6.23 -7.80
CA ALA A 188 23.98 -6.45 -8.92
C ALA A 188 25.45 -6.64 -8.49
N VAL A 189 25.87 -6.11 -7.33
CA VAL A 189 27.26 -6.17 -6.86
C VAL A 189 27.50 -7.32 -5.88
N VAL A 190 26.49 -7.74 -5.11
CA VAL A 190 26.62 -8.81 -4.11
C VAL A 190 25.94 -10.09 -4.60
N PRO A 191 26.71 -11.11 -5.04
CA PRO A 191 26.16 -12.37 -5.48
C PRO A 191 25.30 -13.02 -4.39
N GLY A 192 24.04 -13.34 -4.73
CA GLY A 192 23.07 -13.98 -3.83
C GLY A 192 22.04 -13.04 -3.21
N LEU A 193 22.24 -11.71 -3.27
CA LEU A 193 21.22 -10.77 -2.79
C LEU A 193 20.01 -10.69 -3.73
N SER A 194 20.22 -10.81 -5.05
CA SER A 194 19.14 -10.90 -6.04
C SER A 194 18.19 -12.05 -5.71
N THR A 195 18.70 -13.20 -5.27
CA THR A 195 17.88 -14.35 -4.85
C THR A 195 17.03 -14.07 -3.62
N ILE A 196 17.48 -13.20 -2.71
CA ILE A 196 16.70 -12.79 -1.52
C ILE A 196 15.61 -11.81 -1.93
N GLN A 197 15.95 -10.86 -2.81
CA GLN A 197 15.02 -9.90 -3.37
C GLN A 197 13.92 -10.59 -4.20
N ASP A 198 14.28 -11.58 -5.02
CA ASP A 198 13.35 -12.44 -5.75
C ASP A 198 12.43 -13.22 -4.81
N ARG A 199 12.94 -13.72 -3.69
CA ARG A 199 12.12 -14.41 -2.68
C ARG A 199 11.16 -13.46 -1.96
N LEU A 200 11.60 -12.23 -1.70
CA LEU A 200 10.76 -11.20 -1.07
C LEU A 200 9.64 -10.79 -2.03
N PHE A 201 9.95 -10.51 -3.29
CA PHE A 201 8.94 -10.21 -4.31
C PHE A 201 8.02 -11.41 -4.57
N ALA A 202 8.55 -12.63 -4.68
CA ALA A 202 7.73 -13.82 -4.82
C ALA A 202 6.87 -14.12 -3.56
N SER A 203 7.23 -13.58 -2.39
CA SER A 203 6.39 -13.65 -1.20
C SER A 203 5.31 -12.57 -1.20
N LEU A 204 5.62 -11.36 -1.67
CA LEU A 204 4.64 -10.29 -1.86
C LEU A 204 3.61 -10.67 -2.93
N ASP A 205 4.05 -11.22 -4.06
CA ASP A 205 3.17 -11.74 -5.11
C ASP A 205 2.28 -12.87 -4.57
N ARG A 206 2.83 -13.78 -3.75
CA ARG A 206 2.04 -14.83 -3.10
C ARG A 206 1.03 -14.30 -2.10
N ILE A 207 1.35 -13.22 -1.37
CA ILE A 207 0.42 -12.57 -0.44
C ILE A 207 -0.68 -11.85 -1.22
N GLU A 208 -0.31 -11.18 -2.31
CA GLU A 208 -1.26 -10.53 -3.21
C GLU A 208 -2.17 -11.56 -3.90
N ASP A 209 -1.62 -12.67 -4.38
CA ASP A 209 -2.36 -13.79 -4.96
C ASP A 209 -3.22 -14.52 -3.92
N ALA A 210 -2.76 -14.67 -2.67
CA ALA A 210 -3.56 -15.21 -1.58
C ALA A 210 -4.72 -14.25 -1.22
N ALA A 211 -4.49 -12.94 -1.23
CA ALA A 211 -5.51 -11.92 -1.04
C ALA A 211 -6.48 -11.83 -2.23
N ARG A 212 -6.05 -12.21 -3.44
CA ARG A 212 -6.88 -12.30 -4.64
C ARG A 212 -7.64 -13.64 -4.75
N SER A 213 -7.08 -14.74 -4.25
CA SER A 213 -7.60 -16.11 -4.41
C SER A 213 -8.44 -16.65 -3.25
N GLY A 214 -8.48 -15.97 -2.10
CA GLY A 214 -9.52 -16.20 -1.10
C GLY A 214 -10.89 -16.06 -1.77
N LYS A 215 -11.71 -17.12 -1.79
CA LYS A 215 -13.02 -17.18 -2.47
C LYS A 215 -13.82 -15.91 -2.18
N ARG A 216 -13.75 -14.95 -3.11
CA ARG A 216 -14.59 -13.76 -3.09
C ARG A 216 -15.98 -14.26 -3.43
N GLU A 217 -16.82 -14.43 -2.41
CA GLU A 217 -18.24 -14.46 -2.63
C GLU A 217 -18.59 -13.14 -3.31
N VAL A 218 -18.76 -13.16 -4.63
CA VAL A 218 -19.20 -12.00 -5.39
C VAL A 218 -20.58 -11.66 -4.83
N SER A 219 -20.62 -10.62 -4.01
CA SER A 219 -21.84 -10.15 -3.40
C SER A 219 -22.56 -9.27 -4.42
N ALA A 220 -23.88 -9.46 -4.54
CA ALA A 220 -24.71 -8.51 -5.28
C ALA A 220 -24.77 -7.13 -4.61
N ASP A 221 -24.45 -7.05 -3.30
CA ASP A 221 -24.30 -5.79 -2.58
C ASP A 221 -22.91 -5.18 -2.86
N PRO A 222 -22.81 -4.03 -3.56
CA PRO A 222 -21.54 -3.37 -3.88
C PRO A 222 -20.77 -2.91 -2.64
N ARG A 223 -21.42 -2.68 -1.50
CA ARG A 223 -20.73 -2.31 -0.24
C ARG A 223 -19.98 -3.50 0.35
N LYS A 224 -20.55 -4.71 0.25
CA LYS A 224 -19.86 -5.94 0.64
C LYS A 224 -18.69 -6.24 -0.30
N GLU A 225 -18.83 -5.94 -1.60
CA GLU A 225 -17.70 -6.04 -2.54
C GLU A 225 -16.57 -5.05 -2.24
N LEU A 226 -16.88 -3.80 -1.86
CA LEU A 226 -15.87 -2.86 -1.37
C LEU A 226 -15.15 -3.40 -0.12
N PHE A 227 -15.91 -3.97 0.82
CA PHE A 227 -15.32 -4.59 2.01
C PHE A 227 -14.42 -5.77 1.64
N ASN A 228 -14.79 -6.58 0.65
CA ASN A 228 -13.95 -7.66 0.10
C ASN A 228 -12.65 -7.12 -0.56
N LEU A 229 -12.63 -5.86 -1.01
CA LEU A 229 -11.43 -5.15 -1.47
C LEU A 229 -10.61 -4.52 -0.33
N GLY A 230 -11.04 -4.69 0.93
CA GLY A 230 -10.42 -4.03 2.07
C GLY A 230 -10.71 -2.53 2.15
N MET A 231 -11.76 -2.06 1.48
CA MET A 231 -12.20 -0.66 1.49
C MET A 231 -13.54 -0.53 2.23
N LYS A 232 -13.68 0.53 3.02
CA LYS A 232 -14.93 0.87 3.70
C LYS A 232 -15.80 1.74 2.80
N TYR A 233 -17.12 1.61 2.95
CA TYR A 233 -18.05 2.53 2.29
C TYR A 233 -18.10 3.86 3.06
N ASP A 234 -17.02 4.64 2.95
CA ASP A 234 -16.89 5.99 3.49
C ASP A 234 -16.17 6.92 2.51
N GLU A 235 -16.19 8.22 2.79
CA GLU A 235 -15.58 9.22 1.92
C GLU A 235 -14.06 9.06 1.85
N ALA A 236 -13.39 8.67 2.93
CA ALA A 236 -11.93 8.61 2.99
C ALA A 236 -11.38 7.51 2.06
N ASP A 237 -11.96 6.32 2.10
CA ASP A 237 -11.55 5.23 1.20
C ASP A 237 -12.03 5.48 -0.23
N PHE A 238 -13.15 6.20 -0.43
CA PHE A 238 -13.55 6.68 -1.75
C PHE A 238 -12.51 7.64 -2.36
N MET A 239 -12.04 8.62 -1.60
CA MET A 239 -10.96 9.53 -2.02
C MET A 239 -9.70 8.74 -2.40
N LYS A 240 -9.36 7.75 -1.59
CA LYS A 240 -8.18 6.90 -1.83
C LYS A 240 -8.31 6.12 -3.14
N ALA A 241 -9.44 5.46 -3.36
CA ALA A 241 -9.74 4.74 -4.60
C ALA A 241 -9.67 5.67 -5.82
N TYR A 242 -10.19 6.88 -5.67
CA TYR A 242 -10.14 7.93 -6.69
C TYR A 242 -8.70 8.33 -7.04
N PHE A 243 -7.86 8.65 -6.05
CA PHE A 243 -6.47 9.07 -6.30
C PHE A 243 -5.61 7.92 -6.84
N MET A 244 -5.94 6.68 -6.50
CA MET A 244 -5.32 5.49 -7.06
C MET A 244 -5.88 5.10 -8.44
N CYS A 245 -6.93 5.79 -8.93
CA CYS A 245 -7.62 5.44 -10.17
C CYS A 245 -8.13 3.98 -10.19
N ASP A 246 -8.54 3.44 -9.04
CA ASP A 246 -9.04 2.07 -8.96
C ASP A 246 -10.46 2.02 -9.54
N LYS A 247 -10.55 1.81 -10.86
CA LYS A 247 -11.81 1.76 -11.62
C LYS A 247 -12.81 0.76 -11.03
N ARG A 248 -12.34 -0.37 -10.48
CA ARG A 248 -13.22 -1.37 -9.88
C ARG A 248 -13.84 -0.83 -8.60
N ALA A 249 -13.02 -0.30 -7.69
CA ALA A 249 -13.52 0.28 -6.45
C ALA A 249 -14.45 1.47 -6.72
N LEU A 250 -14.07 2.36 -7.65
CA LEU A 250 -14.88 3.50 -8.06
C LEU A 250 -16.26 3.11 -8.60
N SER A 251 -16.32 2.08 -9.46
CA SER A 251 -17.60 1.57 -9.93
C SER A 251 -18.47 0.99 -8.81
N LEU A 252 -17.86 0.28 -7.86
CA LEU A 252 -18.57 -0.23 -6.69
C LEU A 252 -19.08 0.90 -5.78
N TYR A 253 -18.30 1.96 -5.57
CA TYR A 253 -18.75 3.15 -4.85
C TYR A 253 -19.95 3.80 -5.54
N LYS A 254 -19.89 3.96 -6.87
CA LYS A 254 -21.01 4.51 -7.64
C LYS A 254 -22.26 3.63 -7.53
N GLN A 255 -22.11 2.31 -7.71
CA GLN A 255 -23.21 1.35 -7.57
C GLN A 255 -23.81 1.33 -6.15
N ALA A 256 -23.00 1.55 -5.12
CA ALA A 256 -23.43 1.67 -3.73
C ALA A 256 -24.11 3.01 -3.39
N GLY A 257 -24.14 3.95 -4.35
CA GLY A 257 -24.77 5.26 -4.24
C GLY A 257 -23.88 6.37 -3.70
N MET A 258 -22.55 6.20 -3.74
CA MET A 258 -21.61 7.25 -3.31
C MET A 258 -21.64 8.39 -4.32
N LYS A 259 -21.92 9.60 -3.82
CA LYS A 259 -21.90 10.82 -4.64
C LYS A 259 -20.61 11.57 -4.41
N ILE A 260 -20.15 12.28 -5.42
CA ILE A 260 -19.03 13.22 -5.26
C ILE A 260 -19.45 14.32 -4.28
N PRO A 261 -18.72 14.52 -3.17
CA PRO A 261 -19.02 15.62 -2.25
C PRO A 261 -18.85 16.95 -2.97
N ARG A 262 -19.87 17.82 -2.94
CA ARG A 262 -19.84 19.13 -3.64
C ARG A 262 -18.61 19.97 -3.29
N TYR A 263 -18.19 19.95 -2.03
CA TYR A 263 -17.02 20.70 -1.56
C TYR A 263 -15.67 20.14 -2.04
N LYS A 264 -15.65 18.92 -2.60
CA LYS A 264 -14.48 18.27 -3.20
C LYS A 264 -14.56 18.19 -4.73
N ALA A 265 -15.68 18.52 -5.34
CA ALA A 265 -15.92 18.29 -6.77
C ALA A 265 -14.83 18.90 -7.67
N ILE A 266 -14.39 20.14 -7.43
CA ILE A 266 -13.33 20.73 -8.26
C ILE A 266 -11.98 20.01 -8.12
N GLU A 267 -11.67 19.51 -6.93
CA GLU A 267 -10.45 18.75 -6.64
C GLU A 267 -10.50 17.41 -7.41
N PHE A 268 -11.67 16.75 -7.40
CA PHE A 268 -11.91 15.54 -8.18
C PHE A 268 -11.87 15.78 -9.69
N LEU A 269 -12.31 16.94 -10.14
CA LEU A 269 -12.36 17.23 -11.56
C LEU A 269 -10.95 17.50 -12.12
N THR A 270 -10.08 18.12 -11.32
CA THR A 270 -8.78 18.64 -11.78
C THR A 270 -7.62 17.69 -11.48
N ASN A 271 -7.62 17.01 -10.33
CA ASN A 271 -6.49 16.17 -9.88
C ASN A 271 -6.55 14.71 -10.31
N ALA A 272 -7.55 14.32 -11.10
CA ALA A 272 -7.69 12.92 -11.49
C ALA A 272 -6.44 12.43 -12.20
N PRO A 273 -5.83 11.29 -11.82
CA PRO A 273 -4.65 10.79 -12.54
C PRO A 273 -4.98 10.50 -14.01
N ASP A 274 -6.17 9.95 -14.27
CA ASP A 274 -6.72 9.62 -15.59
C ASP A 274 -8.19 10.06 -15.67
N ILE A 275 -8.58 10.56 -16.84
CA ILE A 275 -9.95 10.98 -17.15
C ILE A 275 -10.94 9.82 -17.14
N GLU A 276 -10.50 8.61 -17.47
CA GLU A 276 -11.37 7.43 -17.50
C GLU A 276 -11.94 7.10 -16.12
N CYS A 277 -11.20 7.40 -15.05
CA CYS A 277 -11.65 7.16 -13.67
C CYS A 277 -12.73 8.15 -13.22
N ILE A 278 -12.75 9.36 -13.78
CA ILE A 278 -13.77 10.37 -13.45
C ILE A 278 -14.94 10.39 -14.40
N ARG A 279 -14.78 9.82 -15.59
CA ARG A 279 -15.86 9.72 -16.58
C ARG A 279 -17.04 8.93 -16.04
N GLU A 280 -16.80 7.92 -15.19
CA GLU A 280 -17.87 7.18 -14.54
C GLU A 280 -18.74 8.07 -13.64
N PHE A 281 -18.23 9.19 -13.11
CA PHE A 281 -18.98 10.13 -12.28
C PHE A 281 -19.44 11.39 -13.02
N LYS A 282 -19.44 11.38 -14.35
CA LYS A 282 -19.85 12.53 -15.18
C LYS A 282 -21.21 13.09 -14.78
N ASP A 283 -22.20 12.23 -14.60
CA ASP A 283 -23.56 12.63 -14.25
C ASP A 283 -23.62 13.32 -12.88
N ASP A 284 -22.78 12.90 -11.93
CA ASP A 284 -22.70 13.53 -10.61
C ASP A 284 -22.12 14.95 -10.72
N PHE A 285 -21.09 15.16 -11.54
CA PHE A 285 -20.56 16.50 -11.79
C PHE A 285 -21.59 17.41 -12.47
N VAL A 286 -22.30 16.90 -13.48
CA VAL A 286 -23.39 17.64 -14.15
C VAL A 286 -24.50 17.98 -13.16
N ALA A 287 -24.86 17.05 -12.27
CA ALA A 287 -25.89 17.26 -11.25
C ALA A 287 -25.50 18.31 -10.20
N ILE A 288 -24.22 18.43 -9.85
CA ILE A 288 -23.76 19.51 -8.96
C ILE A 288 -23.86 20.87 -9.67
N GLY A 289 -23.69 20.87 -11.00
CA GLY A 289 -23.91 22.01 -11.89
C GLY A 289 -22.62 22.76 -12.25
N PRO A 290 -22.65 23.61 -13.29
CA PRO A 290 -21.48 24.33 -13.80
C PRO A 290 -20.84 25.29 -12.78
N ASP A 291 -21.57 25.66 -11.73
CA ASP A 291 -21.08 26.55 -10.67
C ASP A 291 -19.94 25.94 -9.85
N ILE A 292 -19.71 24.61 -9.94
CA ILE A 292 -18.52 23.99 -9.34
C ILE A 292 -17.23 24.62 -9.84
N CYS A 293 -17.19 25.05 -11.10
CA CYS A 293 -16.00 25.66 -11.69
C CYS A 293 -15.89 27.15 -11.37
N LEU A 294 -16.97 27.79 -10.93
CA LEU A 294 -17.06 29.26 -10.81
C LEU A 294 -17.10 29.75 -9.37
N THR A 295 -16.99 28.84 -8.41
CA THR A 295 -16.99 29.20 -6.99
C THR A 295 -15.71 29.98 -6.67
N GLU A 296 -15.87 31.19 -6.11
CA GLU A 296 -14.74 32.09 -5.82
C GLU A 296 -13.72 31.48 -4.85
N ASN A 297 -14.19 30.68 -3.89
CA ASN A 297 -13.34 30.09 -2.85
C ASN A 297 -13.71 28.62 -2.61
N TYR A 298 -12.78 27.71 -2.90
CA TYR A 298 -12.84 26.36 -2.37
C TYR A 298 -12.06 26.30 -1.06
N VAL A 299 -12.78 26.04 0.03
CA VAL A 299 -12.17 25.75 1.31
C VAL A 299 -11.65 24.32 1.24
N ASN A 300 -10.32 24.14 1.14
CA ASN A 300 -9.74 22.82 1.38
C ASN A 300 -9.81 22.55 2.90
N PRO A 301 -10.63 21.58 3.36
CA PRO A 301 -10.83 21.37 4.79
C PRO A 301 -9.56 20.90 5.52
N MET A 302 -8.60 20.29 4.82
CA MET A 302 -7.31 19.90 5.43
C MET A 302 -6.38 21.10 5.62
N MET A 303 -6.30 21.99 4.64
CA MET A 303 -5.29 23.06 4.63
C MET A 303 -5.83 24.39 5.18
N ARG A 304 -7.17 24.54 5.30
CA ARG A 304 -7.84 25.83 5.57
C ARG A 304 -7.38 26.97 4.65
N LEU A 305 -6.80 26.62 3.50
CA LEU A 305 -6.38 27.57 2.48
C LEU A 305 -7.54 27.73 1.50
N ASN A 306 -7.96 28.98 1.32
CA ASN A 306 -8.85 29.35 0.23
C ASN A 306 -8.02 29.37 -1.05
N VAL A 307 -8.16 28.32 -1.86
CA VAL A 307 -7.57 28.27 -3.20
C VAL A 307 -8.67 28.68 -4.18
N PRO A 308 -8.47 29.73 -4.99
CA PRO A 308 -9.46 30.13 -5.99
C PRO A 308 -9.64 29.02 -7.03
N ALA A 309 -10.87 28.84 -7.53
CA ALA A 309 -11.18 27.79 -8.52
C ALA A 309 -10.27 27.84 -9.76
N ILE A 310 -9.85 29.04 -10.20
CA ILE A 310 -8.97 29.21 -11.36
C ILE A 310 -7.61 28.50 -11.20
N GLU A 311 -7.06 28.39 -9.99
CA GLU A 311 -5.77 27.72 -9.78
C GLU A 311 -5.92 26.20 -9.89
N TRP A 312 -7.02 25.63 -9.41
CA TRP A 312 -7.36 24.22 -9.65
C TRP A 312 -7.57 23.95 -11.14
N LEU A 313 -8.36 24.80 -11.80
CA LEU A 313 -8.66 24.65 -13.22
C LEU A 313 -7.40 24.74 -14.08
N ARG A 314 -6.43 25.61 -13.71
CA ARG A 314 -5.16 25.71 -14.43
C ARG A 314 -4.43 24.36 -14.50
N ALA A 315 -4.34 23.64 -13.39
CA ALA A 315 -3.71 22.30 -13.36
C ALA A 315 -4.48 21.28 -14.23
N GLY A 316 -5.82 21.34 -14.22
CA GLY A 316 -6.64 20.50 -15.10
C GLY A 316 -6.45 20.80 -16.60
N PHE A 317 -6.20 22.07 -16.95
CA PHE A 317 -6.08 22.54 -18.33
C PHE A 317 -4.73 22.21 -18.99
N GLU A 318 -3.73 21.77 -18.22
CA GLU A 318 -2.42 21.36 -18.76
C GLU A 318 -2.54 20.13 -19.67
N LYS A 319 -3.54 19.28 -19.45
CA LYS A 319 -3.81 18.08 -20.25
C LYS A 319 -5.00 18.30 -21.19
N PRO A 320 -4.85 18.17 -22.53
CA PRO A 320 -5.92 18.44 -23.49
C PRO A 320 -7.22 17.65 -23.25
N GLU A 321 -7.10 16.38 -22.89
CA GLU A 321 -8.23 15.50 -22.60
C GLU A 321 -9.01 15.94 -21.36
N LYS A 322 -8.31 16.30 -20.28
CA LYS A 322 -8.93 16.84 -19.06
C LYS A 322 -9.60 18.19 -19.33
N LYS A 323 -8.94 19.06 -20.08
CA LYS A 323 -9.51 20.34 -20.51
C LYS A 323 -10.85 20.11 -21.20
N ALA A 324 -10.91 19.22 -22.18
CA ALA A 324 -12.15 18.92 -22.91
C ALA A 324 -13.27 18.42 -21.97
N PHE A 325 -12.95 17.57 -21.00
CA PHE A 325 -13.93 17.09 -20.02
C PHE A 325 -14.39 18.19 -19.05
N ILE A 326 -13.48 19.05 -18.58
CA ILE A 326 -13.84 20.19 -17.74
C ILE A 326 -14.73 21.16 -18.52
N GLU A 327 -14.40 21.44 -19.78
CA GLU A 327 -15.22 22.25 -20.68
C GLU A 327 -16.60 21.65 -20.95
N GLU A 328 -16.69 20.32 -21.02
CA GLU A 328 -17.96 19.61 -21.14
C GLU A 328 -18.82 19.75 -19.87
N ILE A 329 -18.23 19.58 -18.68
CA ILE A 329 -18.94 19.67 -17.40
C ILE A 329 -19.37 21.11 -17.08
N CYS A 330 -18.46 22.08 -17.27
CA CYS A 330 -18.64 23.45 -16.79
C CYS A 330 -19.07 24.44 -17.87
N GLY A 331 -19.07 24.01 -19.14
CA GLY A 331 -19.40 24.83 -20.30
C GLY A 331 -18.21 25.69 -20.75
N ALA A 332 -17.66 25.36 -21.92
CA ALA A 332 -16.52 26.05 -22.51
C ALA A 332 -16.71 27.57 -22.62
N GLU A 333 -17.85 28.03 -23.13
CA GLU A 333 -18.13 29.46 -23.31
C GLU A 333 -18.20 30.21 -21.97
N ARG A 334 -18.78 29.57 -20.94
CA ARG A 334 -18.87 30.15 -19.60
C ARG A 334 -17.48 30.26 -18.96
N LEU A 335 -16.67 29.20 -19.08
CA LEU A 335 -15.28 29.21 -18.62
C LEU A 335 -14.41 30.25 -19.34
N LYS A 336 -14.61 30.47 -20.65
CA LYS A 336 -13.90 31.52 -21.42
C LYS A 336 -14.26 32.92 -20.94
N ALA A 337 -15.54 33.15 -20.65
CA ALA A 337 -16.03 34.45 -20.17
C ALA A 337 -15.49 34.77 -18.77
N GLU A 338 -15.56 33.81 -17.85
CA GLU A 338 -15.15 34.02 -16.44
C GLU A 338 -13.63 33.94 -16.24
N TYR A 339 -12.95 33.05 -16.96
CA TYR A 339 -11.51 32.82 -16.82
C TYR A 339 -10.78 32.90 -18.16
N PRO A 340 -10.71 34.10 -18.78
CA PRO A 340 -10.03 34.28 -20.07
C PRO A 340 -8.53 33.91 -20.02
N ARG A 341 -7.93 33.89 -18.82
CA ARG A 341 -6.53 33.48 -18.60
C ARG A 341 -6.28 31.99 -18.79
N LEU A 342 -7.30 31.13 -18.70
CA LEU A 342 -7.16 29.69 -18.95
C LEU A 342 -7.05 29.37 -20.45
N TYR A 343 -7.42 30.32 -21.30
CA TYR A 343 -7.43 30.17 -22.74
C TYR A 343 -6.30 31.02 -23.30
N PRO A 344 -5.16 30.42 -23.71
CA PRO A 344 -4.11 31.18 -24.37
C PRO A 344 -4.74 31.86 -25.58
N GLN A 345 -4.75 33.20 -25.56
CA GLN A 345 -5.18 33.97 -26.71
C GLN A 345 -4.30 33.55 -27.88
N PRO A 346 -4.87 33.31 -29.08
CA PRO A 346 -4.05 33.13 -30.28
C PRO A 346 -3.07 34.28 -30.25
N ARG A 347 -1.75 33.99 -30.19
CA ARG A 347 -0.73 35.06 -30.23
C ARG A 347 -1.12 35.87 -31.45
N ARG A 348 -1.58 37.11 -31.21
CA ARG A 348 -2.01 38.03 -32.25
C ARG A 348 -0.89 37.96 -33.25
N SER A 349 -1.13 37.28 -34.37
CA SER A 349 -0.08 36.90 -35.30
C SER A 349 0.62 38.20 -35.60
N GLU A 350 1.83 38.35 -35.06
CA GLU A 350 2.59 39.58 -35.18
C GLU A 350 2.62 39.79 -36.69
N PRO A 351 2.02 40.89 -37.19
CA PRO A 351 1.88 41.07 -38.64
C PRO A 351 3.25 40.77 -39.21
N PRO A 352 3.36 39.83 -40.18
CA PRO A 352 4.63 39.29 -40.61
C PRO A 352 5.55 40.48 -40.76
N ARG A 353 6.62 40.52 -39.97
CA ARG A 353 7.56 41.64 -39.97
C ARG A 353 8.10 41.65 -41.38
N ILE A 354 7.46 42.43 -42.25
CA ILE A 354 7.84 42.59 -43.64
C ILE A 354 9.27 43.07 -43.52
N GLN A 355 10.21 42.18 -43.80
CA GLN A 355 11.56 42.57 -44.10
C GLN A 355 11.41 43.55 -45.26
N GLN A 356 11.49 44.84 -44.95
CA GLN A 356 11.67 45.93 -45.91
C GLN A 356 13.07 45.85 -46.53
N ALA A 357 13.50 44.66 -46.92
CA ALA A 357 14.80 44.38 -47.47
C ALA A 357 14.67 43.31 -48.56
N ALA A 358 13.92 43.63 -49.61
CA ALA A 358 14.13 43.09 -50.96
C ALA A 358 13.11 43.71 -51.95
N SER A 359 13.21 45.03 -52.18
CA SER A 359 12.77 45.59 -53.46
C SER A 359 13.80 45.20 -54.52
N SER A 360 13.65 44.03 -55.12
CA SER A 360 14.13 43.68 -56.48
C SER A 360 14.13 42.16 -56.65
N LEU A 361 13.08 41.60 -57.23
CA LEU A 361 13.13 40.42 -58.12
C LEU A 361 11.74 40.23 -58.74
N PRO A 362 11.64 39.97 -60.06
CA PRO A 362 10.37 39.84 -60.77
C PRO A 362 9.69 38.50 -60.49
N ALA A 363 8.36 38.55 -60.47
CA ALA A 363 7.47 37.43 -60.16
C ALA A 363 7.48 36.32 -61.24
N PRO A 364 7.43 35.04 -60.86
CA PRO A 364 6.93 33.97 -61.71
C PRO A 364 5.40 33.77 -61.54
N PRO A 365 4.73 33.22 -62.56
CA PRO A 365 3.28 33.26 -62.71
C PRO A 365 2.50 32.25 -61.85
N VAL A 366 1.28 32.69 -61.53
CA VAL A 366 0.22 32.03 -60.79
C VAL A 366 -0.23 30.74 -61.48
N THR A 367 -0.26 29.63 -60.74
CA THR A 367 -1.09 28.46 -61.09
C THR A 367 -2.22 28.37 -60.06
N GLN A 368 -3.44 28.67 -60.49
CA GLN A 368 -4.66 28.47 -59.73
C GLN A 368 -4.98 26.97 -59.67
N GLN A 369 -5.18 26.42 -58.48
CA GLN A 369 -5.88 25.15 -58.35
C GLN A 369 -6.99 25.28 -57.31
N GLN A 370 -8.21 25.30 -57.83
CA GLN A 370 -9.49 25.38 -57.15
C GLN A 370 -9.75 24.13 -56.30
N ALA A 371 -10.40 24.37 -55.16
CA ALA A 371 -11.09 23.39 -54.34
C ALA A 371 -12.26 22.73 -55.10
N PRO A 372 -12.76 21.60 -54.58
CA PRO A 372 -14.20 21.42 -54.53
C PRO A 372 -14.71 21.13 -53.11
N ALA A 373 -15.78 21.84 -52.79
CA ALA A 373 -16.74 21.50 -51.75
C ALA A 373 -17.58 20.28 -52.17
N ALA A 374 -18.16 19.56 -51.19
CA ALA A 374 -19.61 19.35 -51.05
C ALA A 374 -19.97 18.08 -50.23
N GLN A 375 -21.00 18.25 -49.35
CA GLN A 375 -22.16 17.34 -49.14
C GLN A 375 -21.86 15.95 -48.51
N GLN A 376 -22.68 15.31 -47.67
CA GLN A 376 -24.12 15.33 -47.41
C GLN A 376 -24.42 14.47 -46.16
N ALA A 377 -25.50 14.76 -45.43
CA ALA A 377 -26.22 13.79 -44.58
C ALA A 377 -27.11 12.88 -45.46
N PRO A 378 -27.60 11.69 -45.02
CA PRO A 378 -28.85 11.67 -44.23
C PRO A 378 -29.11 10.43 -43.33
N ALA A 379 -30.25 10.52 -42.61
CA ALA A 379 -31.25 9.48 -42.32
C ALA A 379 -31.13 8.59 -41.06
N SER A 380 -32.15 8.80 -40.23
CA SER A 380 -32.67 7.99 -39.13
C SER A 380 -33.59 6.85 -39.62
N LEU A 381 -33.69 5.76 -38.85
CA LEU A 381 -34.75 4.73 -38.90
C LEU A 381 -35.05 4.21 -37.47
N PRO A 382 -36.22 3.57 -37.24
CA PRO A 382 -36.97 3.64 -35.99
C PRO A 382 -36.95 2.37 -35.12
N ALA A 383 -37.43 2.54 -33.89
CA ALA A 383 -37.77 1.47 -32.94
C ALA A 383 -38.97 0.62 -33.38
N PRO A 384 -39.13 -0.58 -32.78
CA PRO A 384 -40.45 -0.95 -32.27
C PRO A 384 -40.44 -1.51 -30.85
N ALA A 385 -41.61 -1.40 -30.22
CA ALA A 385 -41.94 -1.78 -28.86
C ALA A 385 -42.27 -3.29 -28.69
N GLN A 386 -42.18 -3.71 -27.41
CA GLN A 386 -42.63 -4.88 -26.62
C GLN A 386 -43.98 -5.57 -27.00
N PRO A 387 -44.56 -6.58 -26.26
CA PRO A 387 -44.16 -7.39 -25.06
C PRO A 387 -44.51 -8.92 -25.17
N GLN A 388 -44.49 -9.64 -24.01
CA GLN A 388 -45.13 -10.94 -23.66
C GLN A 388 -44.11 -12.11 -23.48
N THR A 389 -44.17 -13.03 -22.51
CA THR A 389 -45.18 -13.47 -21.54
C THR A 389 -44.47 -14.21 -20.39
N ALA A 390 -45.02 -14.16 -19.18
CA ALA A 390 -44.61 -14.96 -18.04
C ALA A 390 -45.08 -16.43 -18.19
N MET A 391 -44.21 -17.39 -17.90
CA MET A 391 -44.60 -18.75 -17.48
C MET A 391 -43.61 -19.27 -16.43
N ALA A 392 -44.14 -19.64 -15.26
CA ALA A 392 -43.46 -20.46 -14.27
C ALA A 392 -43.46 -21.92 -14.70
N PRO A 393 -42.47 -22.72 -14.26
CA PRO A 393 -42.80 -24.08 -13.88
C PRO A 393 -42.19 -24.48 -12.53
N SER A 394 -43.04 -25.06 -11.69
CA SER A 394 -42.61 -25.98 -10.64
C SER A 394 -41.96 -27.19 -11.30
N SER A 395 -40.70 -27.46 -10.97
CA SER A 395 -40.02 -28.71 -11.34
C SER A 395 -39.52 -29.39 -10.07
N THR A 396 -39.98 -30.62 -9.89
CA THR A 396 -39.43 -31.56 -8.91
C THR A 396 -38.02 -31.92 -9.38
N PRO A 397 -36.98 -31.79 -8.53
CA PRO A 397 -35.59 -31.98 -8.95
C PRO A 397 -35.35 -33.43 -9.42
N THR A 398 -34.67 -33.54 -10.56
CA THR A 398 -34.30 -34.80 -11.22
C THR A 398 -33.20 -35.49 -10.39
N PRO A 399 -33.01 -36.83 -10.44
CA PRO A 399 -31.91 -37.50 -9.73
C PRO A 399 -30.49 -36.94 -10.00
N ALA A 400 -30.28 -36.27 -11.15
CA ALA A 400 -29.05 -35.53 -11.46
C ALA A 400 -28.90 -34.21 -10.66
N ASP A 401 -30.02 -33.54 -10.35
CA ASP A 401 -30.05 -32.35 -9.49
C ASP A 401 -29.78 -32.74 -8.03
N ALA A 402 -30.23 -33.93 -7.60
CA ALA A 402 -29.90 -34.47 -6.28
C ALA A 402 -28.40 -34.81 -6.12
N ALA A 403 -27.73 -35.24 -7.20
CA ALA A 403 -26.28 -35.46 -7.21
C ALA A 403 -25.50 -34.13 -7.18
N THR A 404 -26.02 -33.09 -7.84
CA THR A 404 -25.40 -31.76 -7.89
C THR A 404 -25.61 -30.98 -6.59
N ILE A 405 -26.76 -31.14 -5.91
CA ILE A 405 -27.01 -30.54 -4.58
C ILE A 405 -26.14 -31.19 -3.50
N ARG A 406 -25.78 -32.47 -3.64
CA ARG A 406 -24.79 -33.13 -2.76
C ARG A 406 -23.37 -32.58 -2.89
N ALA A 407 -23.06 -31.88 -4.00
CA ALA A 407 -21.70 -31.37 -4.22
C ALA A 407 -21.31 -30.25 -3.25
N ASN A 408 -22.26 -29.65 -2.51
CA ASN A 408 -22.04 -28.63 -1.48
C ASN A 408 -22.64 -29.00 -0.10
N SER A 409 -23.01 -30.26 0.12
CA SER A 409 -23.66 -30.66 1.37
C SER A 409 -22.66 -30.74 2.52
N ALA A 410 -23.08 -30.21 3.67
CA ALA A 410 -22.42 -30.43 4.95
C ALA A 410 -22.27 -31.94 5.21
N LEU A 411 -21.12 -32.35 5.75
CA LEU A 411 -20.92 -33.71 6.22
C LEU A 411 -21.86 -33.97 7.40
N THR A 412 -22.47 -35.15 7.40
CA THR A 412 -23.26 -35.66 8.52
C THR A 412 -22.38 -35.98 9.73
N ALA A 413 -22.98 -36.13 10.92
CA ALA A 413 -22.27 -36.52 12.14
C ALA A 413 -21.50 -37.84 11.97
N ALA A 414 -22.08 -38.81 11.26
CA ALA A 414 -21.44 -40.09 10.97
C ALA A 414 -20.21 -39.91 10.07
N GLU A 415 -20.32 -39.09 9.02
CA GLU A 415 -19.19 -38.81 8.12
C GLU A 415 -18.07 -38.03 8.82
N VAL A 416 -18.39 -37.07 9.68
CA VAL A 416 -17.38 -36.35 10.47
C VAL A 416 -16.65 -37.32 11.41
N ARG A 417 -17.37 -38.20 12.11
CA ARG A 417 -16.74 -39.23 12.95
C ARG A 417 -15.87 -40.19 12.13
N ALA A 418 -16.34 -40.60 10.95
CA ALA A 418 -15.62 -41.53 10.10
C ALA A 418 -14.41 -40.91 9.38
N GLN A 419 -14.43 -39.62 9.05
CA GLN A 419 -13.41 -38.96 8.24
C GLN A 419 -12.46 -38.09 9.08
N ILE A 420 -12.96 -37.32 10.03
CA ILE A 420 -12.20 -36.32 10.79
C ILE A 420 -11.68 -36.88 12.13
N VAL A 421 -12.50 -37.70 12.80
CA VAL A 421 -12.15 -38.26 14.11
C VAL A 421 -11.32 -39.54 13.97
N GLY A 422 -10.31 -39.69 14.81
CA GLY A 422 -9.48 -40.88 14.94
C GLY A 422 -8.07 -40.56 15.48
N PRO A 423 -7.47 -41.44 16.32
CA PRO A 423 -6.14 -41.21 16.89
C PRO A 423 -5.00 -41.19 15.87
N THR A 424 -5.24 -41.80 14.70
CA THR A 424 -4.28 -41.89 13.59
C THR A 424 -4.54 -40.84 12.51
N LYS A 425 -5.28 -39.77 12.80
CA LYS A 425 -5.63 -38.76 11.80
C LYS A 425 -5.21 -37.38 12.25
N THR A 426 -4.51 -36.69 11.36
CA THR A 426 -4.19 -35.27 11.50
C THR A 426 -5.00 -34.50 10.48
N VAL A 427 -5.70 -33.48 10.96
CA VAL A 427 -6.54 -32.59 10.17
C VAL A 427 -5.80 -31.28 10.03
N ASN A 428 -5.36 -30.99 8.81
CA ASN A 428 -4.67 -29.75 8.48
C ASN A 428 -5.68 -28.75 7.90
N HIS A 429 -5.93 -27.67 8.64
CA HIS A 429 -6.79 -26.56 8.19
C HIS A 429 -5.95 -25.55 7.42
N ASN A 430 -5.97 -25.63 6.09
CA ASN A 430 -5.30 -24.69 5.17
C ASN A 430 -3.81 -24.41 5.47
N GLY A 431 -3.07 -25.41 5.95
CA GLY A 431 -1.64 -25.29 6.27
C GLY A 431 -1.33 -24.54 7.57
N GLN A 432 -2.34 -24.06 8.29
CA GLN A 432 -2.14 -23.21 9.47
C GLN A 432 -2.24 -23.96 10.79
N LEU A 433 -3.00 -25.05 10.84
CA LEU A 433 -3.34 -25.72 12.08
C LEU A 433 -3.47 -27.22 11.84
N ASP A 434 -2.64 -28.00 12.54
CA ASP A 434 -2.72 -29.45 12.56
C ASP A 434 -3.42 -29.90 13.84
N LEU A 435 -4.58 -30.55 13.72
CA LEU A 435 -5.38 -31.05 14.83
C LEU A 435 -5.61 -32.55 14.73
N THR A 436 -5.44 -33.26 15.84
CA THR A 436 -5.80 -34.67 16.00
C THR A 436 -6.99 -34.77 16.95
N TYR A 437 -8.08 -35.39 16.49
CA TYR A 437 -9.30 -35.59 17.28
C TYR A 437 -9.38 -37.05 17.75
N GLY A 438 -9.12 -37.29 19.04
CA GLY A 438 -9.16 -38.62 19.66
C GLY A 438 -10.58 -39.12 19.91
N ALA A 439 -10.79 -40.43 19.83
CA ALA A 439 -12.12 -41.04 20.04
C ALA A 439 -12.67 -40.83 21.47
N ASP A 440 -11.83 -40.42 22.41
CA ASP A 440 -12.17 -40.08 23.80
C ASP A 440 -12.80 -38.67 23.94
N GLY A 441 -13.03 -37.97 22.83
CA GLY A 441 -13.58 -36.62 22.83
C GLY A 441 -12.55 -35.55 23.18
N LYS A 442 -11.25 -35.88 23.17
CA LYS A 442 -10.16 -34.91 23.31
C LYS A 442 -9.54 -34.58 21.97
N PHE A 443 -9.00 -33.38 21.85
CA PHE A 443 -8.18 -33.01 20.72
C PHE A 443 -6.85 -32.43 21.18
N ASP A 444 -5.84 -32.58 20.34
CA ASP A 444 -4.52 -31.99 20.51
C ASP A 444 -4.00 -31.53 19.15
N GLY A 445 -3.19 -30.48 19.13
CA GLY A 445 -2.68 -29.91 17.89
C GLY A 445 -2.07 -28.53 18.08
N GLY A 446 -1.75 -27.85 17.00
CA GLY A 446 -1.14 -26.53 17.06
C GLY A 446 -0.76 -25.98 15.69
N ASP A 447 -0.41 -24.71 15.65
CA ASP A 447 0.10 -23.99 14.47
C ASP A 447 1.63 -24.10 14.32
N GLY A 448 2.23 -25.06 15.03
CA GLY A 448 3.69 -25.19 15.17
C GLY A 448 4.34 -24.22 16.15
N ARG A 449 3.62 -23.20 16.65
CA ARG A 449 4.12 -22.23 17.63
C ARG A 449 3.52 -22.47 19.02
N LEU A 450 2.24 -22.82 19.10
CA LEU A 450 1.55 -23.08 20.37
C LEU A 450 0.71 -24.37 20.30
N GLY A 451 1.01 -25.28 21.22
CA GLY A 451 0.14 -26.43 21.47
C GLY A 451 -1.23 -25.99 21.99
N THR A 452 -2.28 -26.47 21.34
CA THR A 452 -3.69 -26.26 21.67
C THR A 452 -4.35 -27.61 21.87
N SER A 453 -4.76 -27.87 23.11
CA SER A 453 -5.50 -29.08 23.48
C SER A 453 -6.84 -28.74 24.13
N GLY A 454 -7.76 -29.69 24.13
CA GLY A 454 -9.09 -29.50 24.69
C GLY A 454 -10.03 -30.69 24.52
N THR A 455 -11.32 -30.40 24.61
CA THR A 455 -12.40 -31.38 24.39
C THR A 455 -13.23 -30.99 23.18
N TYR A 456 -13.86 -31.97 22.54
CA TYR A 456 -14.77 -31.75 21.44
C TYR A 456 -15.96 -32.70 21.48
N ARG A 457 -17.03 -32.33 20.78
CA ARG A 457 -18.21 -33.16 20.52
C ARG A 457 -18.69 -32.98 19.09
N VAL A 458 -19.20 -34.05 18.49
CA VAL A 458 -19.83 -33.99 17.16
C VAL A 458 -21.35 -33.95 17.36
N GLU A 459 -21.96 -32.84 16.99
CA GLU A 459 -23.39 -32.58 17.06
C GLU A 459 -24.17 -33.43 16.02
N PRO A 460 -25.48 -33.65 16.22
CA PRO A 460 -26.30 -34.45 15.30
C PRO A 460 -26.32 -33.93 13.85
N ASP A 461 -26.17 -32.62 13.67
CA ASP A 461 -26.13 -31.93 12.37
C ASP A 461 -24.74 -31.98 11.68
N GLY A 462 -23.78 -32.69 12.28
CA GLY A 462 -22.43 -32.83 11.75
C GLY A 462 -21.47 -31.70 12.12
N ARG A 463 -21.87 -30.74 12.97
CA ARG A 463 -20.90 -29.77 13.51
C ARG A 463 -19.97 -30.43 14.52
N LEU A 464 -18.68 -30.12 14.44
CA LEU A 464 -17.67 -30.47 15.43
C LEU A 464 -17.42 -29.26 16.33
N CYS A 465 -18.01 -29.27 17.52
CA CYS A 465 -17.86 -28.22 18.51
C CYS A 465 -16.73 -28.57 19.48
N TRP A 466 -15.81 -27.64 19.70
CA TRP A 466 -14.63 -27.81 20.53
C TRP A 466 -14.55 -26.75 21.62
N LYS A 467 -13.86 -27.07 22.71
CA LYS A 467 -13.50 -26.17 23.80
C LYS A 467 -12.06 -26.44 24.21
N ASN A 468 -11.18 -25.46 24.07
CA ASN A 468 -9.78 -25.60 24.46
C ASN A 468 -9.61 -25.49 25.98
N SER A 469 -8.42 -25.84 26.47
CA SER A 469 -8.04 -25.75 27.89
C SER A 469 -8.11 -24.34 28.48
N ARG A 470 -8.09 -23.30 27.64
CA ARG A 470 -8.24 -21.88 28.04
C ARG A 470 -9.70 -21.43 28.10
N GLY A 471 -10.65 -22.33 27.82
CA GLY A 471 -12.08 -22.05 27.87
C GLY A 471 -12.66 -21.42 26.59
N THR A 472 -11.84 -21.14 25.58
CA THR A 472 -12.31 -20.73 24.25
C THR A 472 -13.05 -21.88 23.59
N SER A 473 -14.16 -21.60 22.92
CA SER A 473 -14.94 -22.60 22.21
C SER A 473 -15.38 -22.11 20.83
N GLY A 474 -15.73 -23.06 19.95
CA GLY A 474 -16.26 -22.80 18.62
C GLY A 474 -16.72 -24.11 17.97
N CYS A 475 -17.40 -24.01 16.83
CA CYS A 475 -17.89 -25.14 16.08
C CYS A 475 -17.41 -25.07 14.63
N PHE A 476 -16.93 -26.20 14.11
CA PHE A 476 -16.58 -26.37 12.71
C PHE A 476 -17.66 -27.16 11.98
N GLN A 477 -18.04 -26.73 10.78
CA GLN A 477 -18.82 -27.52 9.84
C GLN A 477 -17.91 -27.93 8.69
N TYR A 478 -17.75 -29.24 8.52
CA TYR A 478 -17.10 -29.81 7.35
C TYR A 478 -18.12 -29.99 6.23
N TYR A 479 -17.71 -29.72 4.99
CA TYR A 479 -18.55 -29.90 3.81
C TYR A 479 -17.69 -30.28 2.61
N ARG A 480 -18.29 -30.92 1.60
CA ARG A 480 -17.61 -31.15 0.32
C ARG A 480 -17.96 -30.02 -0.63
N GLN A 481 -16.99 -29.62 -1.45
CA GLN A 481 -17.20 -28.70 -2.58
C GLN A 481 -16.31 -29.18 -3.72
N ASN A 482 -16.93 -29.56 -4.84
CA ASN A 482 -16.25 -30.12 -6.01
C ASN A 482 -15.36 -31.34 -5.65
N GLY A 483 -15.87 -32.23 -4.78
CA GLY A 483 -15.17 -33.44 -4.33
C GLY A 483 -14.11 -33.21 -3.23
N ALA A 484 -13.58 -31.99 -3.09
CA ALA A 484 -12.63 -31.64 -2.04
C ALA A 484 -13.32 -31.32 -0.70
N LEU A 485 -12.63 -31.61 0.41
CA LEU A 485 -13.12 -31.36 1.76
C LEU A 485 -12.79 -29.92 2.18
N PHE A 486 -13.78 -29.21 2.70
CA PHE A 486 -13.64 -27.85 3.22
C PHE A 486 -14.15 -27.77 4.66
N VAL A 487 -13.70 -26.75 5.37
CA VAL A 487 -14.19 -26.39 6.70
C VAL A 487 -14.61 -24.93 6.74
N ARG A 488 -15.67 -24.67 7.50
CA ARG A 488 -16.07 -23.33 7.92
C ARG A 488 -16.34 -23.32 9.41
N ARG A 489 -16.12 -22.20 10.06
CA ARG A 489 -16.59 -21.94 11.41
C ARG A 489 -18.10 -21.66 11.38
N ASN A 490 -18.86 -22.23 12.30
CA ASN A 490 -20.31 -22.09 12.39
C ASN A 490 -20.77 -22.04 13.85
N ASP A 491 -20.62 -20.87 14.47
CA ASP A 491 -20.90 -20.65 15.90
C ASP A 491 -22.35 -20.19 16.16
N GLY A 492 -23.32 -20.60 15.32
CA GLY A 492 -24.74 -20.29 15.55
C GLY A 492 -25.17 -18.85 15.20
N GLY A 493 -24.50 -18.24 14.23
CA GLY A 493 -24.83 -16.89 13.72
C GLY A 493 -23.68 -16.26 12.93
N ASN A 494 -22.45 -16.68 13.22
CA ASN A 494 -21.26 -16.30 12.47
C ASN A 494 -20.75 -17.50 11.67
N THR A 495 -20.88 -17.41 10.34
CA THR A 495 -20.25 -18.35 9.40
C THR A 495 -19.03 -17.70 8.76
N ALA A 496 -17.86 -18.31 8.96
CA ALA A 496 -16.60 -17.89 8.34
C ALA A 496 -15.96 -19.08 7.64
N ILE A 497 -15.73 -18.97 6.33
CA ILE A 497 -15.05 -20.03 5.56
C ILE A 497 -13.57 -20.04 5.98
N ILE A 498 -13.09 -21.19 6.46
CA ILE A 498 -11.67 -21.35 6.84
C ILE A 498 -10.87 -21.82 5.63
N GLY A 499 -11.41 -22.76 4.84
CA GLY A 499 -10.79 -23.19 3.59
C GLY A 499 -10.70 -24.71 3.43
N PRO A 500 -9.82 -25.19 2.53
CA PRO A 500 -9.67 -26.62 2.27
C PRO A 500 -9.04 -27.36 3.45
N VAL A 501 -9.43 -28.62 3.61
CA VAL A 501 -8.96 -29.52 4.66
C VAL A 501 -8.22 -30.68 4.04
N LYS A 502 -7.03 -30.96 4.56
CA LYS A 502 -6.33 -32.23 4.30
C LYS A 502 -6.41 -33.10 5.54
N VAL A 503 -6.83 -34.34 5.36
CA VAL A 503 -6.79 -35.35 6.41
C VAL A 503 -5.70 -36.34 6.04
N SER A 504 -4.65 -36.41 6.84
CA SER A 504 -3.55 -37.37 6.67
C SER A 504 -3.61 -38.44 7.75
N ALA A 505 -3.16 -39.65 7.42
CA ALA A 505 -2.80 -40.62 8.44
C ALA A 505 -1.58 -40.08 9.20
N ARG A 506 -1.60 -40.20 10.52
CA ARG A 506 -0.50 -39.80 11.40
C ARG A 506 0.72 -40.68 11.21
#